data_AF-A0A259C359-F1
#
_entry.id   AF-A0A259C359-F1
#
_cell.length_a   1.000
_cell.length_b   1.000
_cell.length_c   1.000
_cell.angle_alpha   90.00
_cell.angle_beta   90.00
_cell.angle_gamma   90.00
#
_symmetry.space_group_name_H-M   'P 1'
#
loop_
_entity.id
_entity.type
_entity.pdbx_description
1 polymer ?
#
loop_
_entity_poly.entity_id
_entity_poly.type
_entity_poly.pdbx_seq_one_letter_code
_entity_poly.pdbx_strand_id
1 'polypeptide(L)'
;MNFSENKGRAPELVSMVDETLAKGVDVTLDTYPYLPGCTTLAALLPSWASSGGPAETLKRLEDPATREEIRVAVEVKGCDGGHGIPTNWDEIQVRLSQPSMSNFSRMDMHTDGMR
;
A
#
# COMPACT_ATOMS: atom_id res chain seq x y z
N MET A 1 -6.13 11.77 -3.69
CA MET A 1 -5.55 11.22 -4.94
C MET A 1 -4.11 10.88 -4.62
N ASN A 2 -3.87 9.74 -3.96
CA ASN A 2 -2.64 9.55 -3.16
C ASN A 2 -1.52 8.81 -3.89
N PHE A 3 -1.83 8.18 -5.02
CA PHE A 3 -0.87 7.48 -5.88
C PHE A 3 -0.24 8.42 -6.91
N SER A 4 1.03 8.21 -7.25
CA SER A 4 1.75 9.00 -8.25
C SER A 4 1.05 9.07 -9.61
N GLU A 5 0.35 7.99 -9.98
CA GLU A 5 -0.45 7.81 -11.18
C GLU A 5 -1.62 8.82 -11.27
N ASN A 6 -2.02 9.38 -10.13
CA ASN A 6 -3.09 10.37 -10.06
C ASN A 6 -2.59 11.82 -10.17
N LYS A 7 -1.27 12.03 -10.28
CA LYS A 7 -0.69 13.37 -10.39
C LYS A 7 -1.21 14.09 -11.64
N GLY A 8 -1.72 15.30 -11.44
CA GLY A 8 -2.25 16.14 -12.52
C GLY A 8 -3.70 15.87 -12.91
N ARG A 9 -4.35 14.83 -12.35
CA ARG A 9 -5.72 14.43 -12.72
C ARG A 9 -6.83 15.10 -11.90
N ALA A 10 -6.49 16.09 -11.08
CA ALA A 10 -7.47 16.84 -10.30
C ALA A 10 -8.58 17.50 -11.18
N PRO A 11 -8.27 18.09 -12.35
CA PRO A 11 -9.30 18.67 -13.21
C PRO A 11 -10.31 17.64 -13.73
N GLU A 12 -9.87 16.40 -14.02
CA GLU A 12 -10.75 15.31 -14.44
C GLU A 12 -11.77 15.00 -13.35
N LEU A 13 -11.30 14.83 -12.10
CA LEU A 13 -12.16 14.56 -10.96
C LEU A 13 -13.18 15.68 -10.74
N VAL A 14 -12.75 16.94 -10.81
CA VAL A 14 -13.64 18.10 -10.63
C VAL A 14 -14.71 18.14 -11.72
N SER A 15 -14.35 17.92 -12.99
CA SER A 15 -15.31 17.86 -14.10
C SER A 15 -16.37 16.76 -13.89
N MET A 16 -15.95 15.58 -13.43
CA MET A 16 -16.88 14.48 -13.13
C MET A 16 -17.87 14.84 -12.01
N VAL A 17 -17.41 15.56 -10.98
CA VAL A 17 -18.28 16.04 -9.90
C VAL A 17 -19.27 17.07 -10.44
N ASP A 18 -18.80 18.07 -11.18
CA ASP A 18 -19.64 19.14 -11.75
C ASP A 18 -20.74 18.58 -12.68
N GLU A 19 -20.39 17.64 -13.56
CA GLU A 19 -21.34 16.98 -14.46
C GLU A 19 -22.39 16.16 -13.70
N THR A 20 -22.03 15.57 -12.57
CA THR A 20 -22.94 14.75 -11.77
C THR A 20 -23.90 15.62 -10.95
N LEU A 21 -23.40 16.73 -10.40
CA LEU A 21 -24.22 17.75 -9.74
C LEU A 21 -25.20 18.38 -10.73
N ALA A 22 -24.78 18.67 -11.97
CA ALA A 22 -25.65 19.20 -13.02
C ALA A 22 -26.80 18.27 -13.41
N LYS A 23 -26.68 16.95 -13.16
CA LYS A 23 -27.75 15.96 -13.34
C LYS A 23 -28.73 15.91 -12.16
N GLY A 24 -28.55 16.76 -11.15
CA GLY A 24 -29.37 16.80 -9.94
C GLY A 24 -29.09 15.67 -8.95
N VAL A 25 -27.95 14.99 -9.08
CA VAL A 25 -27.53 13.93 -8.15
C VAL A 25 -26.86 14.58 -6.95
N ASP A 26 -27.24 14.15 -5.75
CA ASP A 26 -26.61 14.56 -4.50
C ASP A 26 -25.26 13.84 -4.35
N VAL A 27 -24.17 14.60 -4.51
CA VAL A 27 -22.79 14.09 -4.43
C VAL A 27 -22.16 14.62 -3.16
N THR A 28 -21.69 13.71 -2.30
CA THR A 28 -20.92 14.05 -1.09
C THR A 28 -19.49 13.52 -1.20
N LEU A 29 -18.57 14.20 -0.52
CA LEU A 29 -17.17 13.78 -0.40
C LEU A 29 -16.86 13.66 1.08
N ASP A 30 -16.24 12.54 1.45
CA ASP A 30 -15.75 12.32 2.80
C ASP A 30 -14.25 12.67 2.88
N THR A 31 -13.84 13.24 4.00
CA THR A 31 -12.42 13.49 4.30
C THR A 31 -12.11 12.87 5.66
N TYR A 32 -11.02 12.09 5.72
CA TYR A 32 -10.50 11.53 6.97
C TYR A 32 -9.33 12.39 7.50
N PRO A 33 -9.55 13.30 8.47
CA PRO A 33 -8.55 14.28 8.91
C PRO A 33 -7.59 13.74 9.99
N TYR A 34 -7.22 12.46 9.95
CA TYR A 34 -6.31 11.86 10.94
C TYR A 34 -4.90 11.68 10.38
N LEU A 35 -3.93 11.57 11.28
CA LEU A 35 -2.56 11.21 10.90
C LEU A 35 -2.57 9.85 10.18
N PRO A 36 -2.03 9.76 8.96
CA PRO A 36 -1.89 8.49 8.26
C PRO A 36 -1.03 7.51 9.08
N GLY A 37 -1.41 6.23 9.10
CA GLY A 37 -0.64 5.19 9.80
C GLY A 37 -1.43 4.06 10.44
N CYS A 38 -2.75 3.97 10.23
CA CYS A 38 -3.59 2.91 10.81
C CYS A 38 -3.68 1.62 9.95
N THR A 39 -2.87 1.48 8.91
CA THR A 39 -2.81 0.28 8.06
C THR A 39 -1.50 -0.46 8.33
N THR A 40 -1.57 -1.77 8.55
CA THR A 40 -0.37 -2.59 8.77
C THR A 40 0.37 -2.83 7.46
N LEU A 41 1.70 -2.98 7.51
CA LEU A 41 2.52 -3.26 6.31
C LEU A 41 2.08 -4.55 5.60
N ALA A 42 1.53 -5.52 6.35
CA ALA A 42 1.00 -6.76 5.81
C ALA A 42 -0.16 -6.56 4.82
N ALA A 43 -0.82 -5.39 4.81
CA ALA A 43 -1.87 -5.08 3.84
C ALA A 43 -1.37 -5.03 2.38
N LEU A 44 -0.07 -4.81 2.17
CA LEU A 44 0.55 -4.82 0.85
C LEU A 44 0.75 -6.24 0.29
N LEU A 45 0.62 -7.27 1.14
CA LEU A 45 0.83 -8.65 0.70
C LEU A 45 -0.30 -9.11 -0.23
N PRO A 46 -0.01 -9.98 -1.20
CA PRO A 46 -1.05 -10.62 -1.99
C PRO A 46 -2.04 -11.38 -1.08
N SER A 47 -3.33 -11.37 -1.41
CA SER A 47 -4.33 -12.07 -0.57
C SER A 47 -4.03 -13.56 -0.37
N TRP A 48 -3.42 -14.20 -1.37
CA TRP A 48 -3.02 -15.61 -1.26
C TRP A 48 -1.93 -15.83 -0.20
N ALA A 49 -1.01 -14.87 -0.04
CA ALA A 49 0.07 -14.95 0.93
C ALA A 49 -0.47 -14.79 2.36
N SER A 50 -1.51 -13.98 2.52
CA SER A 50 -2.22 -13.72 3.77
C SER A 50 -3.25 -14.81 4.14
N SER A 51 -3.54 -15.75 3.22
CA SER A 51 -4.57 -16.78 3.42
C SER A 51 -4.21 -17.75 4.55
N GLY A 52 -5.18 -18.08 5.40
CA GLY A 52 -4.95 -18.92 6.59
C GLY A 52 -4.42 -18.16 7.80
N GLY A 53 -4.31 -16.83 7.73
CA GLY A 53 -4.01 -15.95 8.86
C GLY A 53 -2.52 -15.76 9.14
N PRO A 54 -2.17 -15.06 10.24
CA PRO A 54 -0.81 -14.60 10.50
C PRO A 54 0.24 -15.71 10.60
N ALA A 55 -0.09 -16.85 11.22
CA ALA A 55 0.84 -17.96 11.37
C ALA A 55 1.24 -18.57 10.01
N GLU A 56 0.27 -18.79 9.12
CA GLU A 56 0.55 -19.30 7.77
C GLU A 56 1.26 -18.25 6.91
N THR A 57 0.91 -16.98 7.08
CA THR A 57 1.61 -15.87 6.42
C THR A 57 3.10 -15.86 6.80
N LEU A 58 3.41 -16.02 8.09
CA LEU A 58 4.79 -16.09 8.57
C LEU A 58 5.54 -17.30 7.99
N LYS A 59 4.93 -18.48 7.98
CA LYS A 59 5.54 -19.68 7.37
C LYS A 59 5.88 -19.45 5.89
N ARG A 60 5.01 -18.78 5.14
CA ARG A 60 5.26 -18.43 3.73
C ARG A 60 6.38 -17.41 3.57
N LEU A 61 6.50 -16.45 4.48
CA LEU A 61 7.58 -15.47 4.48
C LEU A 61 8.93 -16.07 4.91
N GLU A 62 8.92 -17.14 5.70
CA GLU A 62 10.12 -17.90 6.10
C GLU A 62 10.65 -18.79 4.96
N ASP A 63 9.78 -19.30 4.09
CA ASP A 63 10.17 -20.09 2.92
C ASP A 63 10.79 -19.21 1.82
N PRO A 64 12.06 -19.42 1.42
CA PRO A 64 12.74 -18.56 0.45
C PRO A 64 12.07 -18.51 -0.92
N ALA A 65 11.50 -19.63 -1.38
CA ALA A 65 10.83 -19.69 -2.68
C ALA A 65 9.54 -18.88 -2.67
N THR A 66 8.68 -19.13 -1.67
CA THR A 66 7.42 -18.40 -1.51
C THR A 66 7.68 -16.91 -1.24
N ARG A 67 8.70 -16.56 -0.47
CA ARG A 67 9.09 -15.17 -0.23
C ARG A 67 9.48 -14.45 -1.52
N GLU A 68 10.19 -15.10 -2.43
CA GLU A 68 10.53 -14.51 -3.73
C GLU A 68 9.30 -14.32 -4.61
N GLU A 69 8.35 -15.27 -4.60
CA GLU A 69 7.07 -15.11 -5.30
C GLU A 69 6.28 -13.91 -4.77
N ILE A 70 6.23 -13.74 -3.44
CA ILE A 70 5.62 -12.58 -2.78
C ILE A 70 6.32 -11.30 -3.22
N ARG A 71 7.65 -11.26 -3.17
CA ARG A 71 8.44 -10.08 -3.54
C ARG A 71 8.15 -9.68 -4.99
N VAL A 72 8.18 -10.61 -5.93
CA VAL A 72 7.86 -10.34 -7.34
C VAL A 72 6.42 -9.83 -7.51
N ALA A 73 5.46 -10.39 -6.78
CA ALA A 73 4.08 -9.91 -6.82
C ALA A 73 3.96 -8.47 -6.32
N VAL A 74 4.65 -8.13 -5.22
CA VAL A 74 4.60 -6.79 -4.61
C VAL A 74 5.40 -5.75 -5.42
N GLU A 75 6.60 -6.09 -5.85
CA GLU A 75 7.58 -5.10 -6.36
C GLU A 75 7.63 -5.01 -7.88
N VAL A 76 7.17 -6.04 -8.60
CA VAL A 76 7.36 -6.12 -10.06
C VAL A 76 6.05 -6.20 -10.81
N LYS A 77 5.16 -7.11 -10.42
CA LYS A 77 3.90 -7.35 -11.14
C LYS A 77 2.75 -6.48 -10.65
N GLY A 78 2.75 -6.15 -9.36
CA GLY A 78 1.58 -5.66 -8.66
C GLY A 78 0.68 -6.82 -8.20
N CYS A 79 -0.01 -6.60 -7.09
CA CYS A 79 -0.95 -7.55 -6.50
C CYS A 79 -2.16 -6.82 -5.91
N ASP A 80 -3.18 -7.56 -5.51
CA ASP A 80 -4.39 -7.02 -4.92
C ASP A 80 -4.16 -6.23 -3.62
N GLY A 81 -3.17 -6.62 -2.81
CA GLY A 81 -2.70 -5.81 -1.67
C GLY A 81 -2.13 -4.44 -2.05
N GLY A 82 -1.57 -4.31 -3.26
CA GLY A 82 -1.04 -3.07 -3.84
C GLY A 82 -1.96 -2.46 -4.91
N HIS A 83 -3.26 -2.77 -4.90
CA HIS A 83 -4.25 -2.28 -5.88
C HIS A 83 -3.94 -2.62 -7.35
N GLY A 84 -3.21 -3.71 -7.58
CA GLY A 84 -2.86 -4.20 -8.91
C GLY A 84 -1.68 -3.48 -9.57
N ILE A 85 -1.02 -2.57 -8.88
CA ILE A 85 0.21 -1.91 -9.33
C ILE A 85 1.40 -2.31 -8.46
N PRO A 86 2.64 -2.26 -8.99
CA PRO A 86 3.83 -2.45 -8.18
C PRO A 86 3.91 -1.42 -7.05
N THR A 87 4.26 -1.86 -5.85
CA THR A 87 4.42 -0.98 -4.70
C THR A 87 5.62 -0.06 -4.91
N ASN A 88 5.39 1.24 -4.90
CA ASN A 88 6.45 2.23 -4.79
C ASN A 88 6.88 2.39 -3.33
N TRP A 89 8.02 1.83 -2.95
CA TRP A 89 8.52 1.89 -1.58
C TRP A 89 8.85 3.32 -1.10
N ASP A 90 9.13 4.26 -2.01
CA ASP A 90 9.39 5.67 -1.67
C ASP A 90 8.12 6.38 -1.14
N GLU A 91 6.95 5.82 -1.39
CA GLU A 91 5.65 6.33 -0.93
C GLU A 91 5.17 5.66 0.37
N ILE A 92 5.86 4.61 0.83
CA ILE A 92 5.49 3.86 2.03
C ILE A 92 6.23 4.43 3.25
N GLN A 93 5.46 4.84 4.26
CA GLN A 93 5.99 5.29 5.55
C GLN A 93 5.62 4.30 6.65
N VAL A 94 6.61 3.81 7.37
CA VAL A 94 6.41 2.93 8.53
C VAL A 94 6.61 3.74 9.81
N ARG A 95 5.58 3.77 10.65
CA ARG A 95 5.66 4.34 12.00
C ARG A 95 5.72 3.23 13.03
N LEU A 96 6.66 3.33 13.95
CA LEU A 96 6.84 2.39 15.05
C LEU A 96 6.23 2.97 16.32
N SER A 97 5.51 2.15 17.08
CA SER A 97 4.91 2.54 18.36
C SER A 97 5.85 2.36 19.56
N GLN A 98 6.98 1.66 19.39
CA GLN A 98 7.97 1.43 20.44
C GLN A 98 9.32 2.09 20.10
N PRO A 99 9.87 2.96 20.99
CA PRO A 99 11.15 3.65 20.77
C PRO A 99 12.36 2.72 20.59
N SER A 100 12.31 1.52 21.18
CA SER A 100 13.35 0.48 21.06
C SER A 100 13.54 -0.03 19.64
N MET A 101 12.57 0.17 18.75
CA MET A 101 12.63 -0.26 17.35
C MET A 101 13.10 0.85 16.40
N SER A 102 13.60 1.98 16.91
CA SER A 102 13.98 3.16 16.12
C SER A 102 14.94 2.88 14.94
N ASN A 103 15.73 1.81 14.99
CA ASN A 103 16.59 1.37 13.87
C ASN A 103 15.81 0.93 12.61
N PHE A 104 14.52 0.57 12.73
CA PHE A 104 13.68 0.14 11.61
C PHE A 104 12.89 1.29 10.97
N SER A 105 12.97 2.50 11.53
CA SER A 105 12.22 3.68 11.05
C SER A 105 12.76 4.24 9.72
N ARG A 106 13.95 3.79 9.30
CA ARG A 106 14.72 4.41 8.22
C ARG A 106 15.49 3.40 7.37
N MET A 107 15.11 2.11 7.42
CA MET A 107 15.68 1.10 6.54
C MET A 107 15.24 1.41 5.11
N ASP A 108 16.17 1.90 4.29
CA ASP A 108 16.03 1.91 2.83
C ASP A 108 15.83 0.46 2.39
N MET A 109 14.59 0.10 2.06
CA MET A 109 14.24 -1.25 1.59
C MET A 109 14.87 -1.61 0.24
N HIS A 110 15.66 -0.70 -0.35
CA HIS A 110 16.42 -0.93 -1.57
C HIS A 110 17.78 -1.64 -1.37
N THR A 111 18.29 -1.78 -0.14
CA THR A 111 19.71 -2.22 0.04
C THR A 111 20.01 -3.34 1.03
N ASP A 112 19.05 -3.85 1.81
CA ASP A 112 19.39 -4.83 2.86
C ASP A 112 19.15 -6.32 2.49
N GLY A 113 19.17 -6.63 1.19
CA GLY A 113 19.05 -8.00 0.65
C GLY A 113 20.37 -8.66 0.22
N MET A 114 21.52 -8.06 0.54
CA MET A 114 22.84 -8.67 0.31
C MET A 114 23.59 -8.81 1.64
N ARG A 115 23.20 -9.81 2.44
CA ARG A 115 24.09 -10.59 3.30
C ARG A 115 23.40 -11.86 3.78
#